data_AF-A0AAF0F822-F1
#
_entry.id   AF-A0AAF0F822-F1
#
_cell.length_a   1.000
_cell.length_b   1.000
_cell.length_c   1.000
_cell.angle_alpha   90.00
_cell.angle_beta   90.00
_cell.angle_gamma   90.00
#
_symmetry.space_group_name_H-M   'P 1'
#
loop_
_entity.id
_entity.type
_entity.pdbx_description
1 polymer ?
#
loop_
_entity_poly.entity_id
_entity_poly.type
_entity_poly.pdbx_seq_one_letter_code
_entity_poly.pdbx_strand_id
1 'polypeptide(L)'
;MTRPNLGALRMTIVVAASLKNGIGAKGTLPWRLPKDMAYFRAATSHVVDTPRDDAAMGAAGYEKRAVPIKNAVIMGRNTWDSIPPKFRPLSDRINVVVSTTMKQADLGLPAPDADTVVVASFEDAVSLLQERRLARYMDVSSGSALGHTFIVGGAAIYRHVLTTTSPAWALENLLVTRIMRPHAENELYDVFLDEFRSEKQQAWEEDTAKACVDVLPTDERLCPDELDDRAVWRQATSAEHKTFLADAPHAAQVGQIFHDKGIAIQFQLWRRRDLPKDGAV
;
A
#
# COMPACT_ATOMS: atom_id res chain seq x y z
N MET A 1 -18.44 10.20 -28.09
CA MET A 1 -18.60 10.32 -26.62
C MET A 1 -17.23 10.53 -26.01
N THR A 2 -17.06 11.54 -25.16
CA THR A 2 -15.83 11.74 -24.37
C THR A 2 -15.69 10.61 -23.35
N ARG A 3 -14.48 10.03 -23.21
CA ARG A 3 -14.21 8.97 -22.24
C ARG A 3 -14.52 9.49 -20.82
N PRO A 4 -15.26 8.75 -19.99
CA PRO A 4 -15.60 9.20 -18.64
C PRO A 4 -14.33 9.38 -17.81
N ASN A 5 -14.25 10.49 -17.09
CA ASN A 5 -13.13 10.79 -16.20
C ASN A 5 -13.51 10.40 -14.77
N LEU A 6 -12.86 9.37 -14.23
CA LEU A 6 -13.07 8.90 -12.86
C LEU A 6 -12.19 9.64 -11.82
N GLY A 7 -11.52 10.72 -12.23
CA GLY A 7 -10.61 11.49 -11.41
C GLY A 7 -9.30 10.76 -11.09
N ALA A 8 -8.57 11.29 -10.11
CA ALA A 8 -7.28 10.75 -9.68
C ALA A 8 -7.37 9.29 -9.22
N LEU A 9 -6.38 8.49 -9.61
CA LEU A 9 -6.19 7.13 -9.13
C LEU A 9 -5.77 7.18 -7.64
N ARG A 10 -6.62 6.65 -6.75
CA ARG A 10 -6.33 6.61 -5.31
C ARG A 10 -5.36 5.46 -5.00
N MET A 11 -4.35 5.75 -4.21
CA MET A 11 -3.25 4.83 -3.91
C MET A 11 -3.01 4.69 -2.42
N THR A 12 -2.53 3.51 -2.04
CA THR A 12 -2.13 3.17 -0.68
C THR A 12 -0.71 2.62 -0.68
N ILE A 13 0.21 3.19 0.09
CA ILE A 13 1.51 2.53 0.33
C ILE A 13 1.29 1.35 1.27
N VAL A 14 2.00 0.25 1.06
CA VAL A 14 2.15 -0.83 2.04
C VAL A 14 3.63 -1.04 2.29
N VAL A 15 4.05 -0.99 3.55
CA VAL A 15 5.47 -1.03 3.93
C VAL A 15 5.67 -1.54 5.34
N ALA A 16 6.72 -2.32 5.57
CA ALA A 16 7.24 -2.61 6.91
C ALA A 16 8.44 -1.71 7.16
N ALA A 17 8.47 -1.02 8.30
CA ALA A 17 9.47 0.01 8.58
C ALA A 17 9.86 0.04 10.06
N SER A 18 11.16 0.24 10.33
CA SER A 18 11.67 0.51 11.68
C SER A 18 11.17 1.87 12.22
N LEU A 19 11.36 2.17 13.50
CA LEU A 19 10.97 3.47 14.09
C LEU A 19 11.55 4.68 13.34
N LYS A 20 12.75 4.54 12.79
CA LYS A 20 13.45 5.55 11.98
C LYS A 20 13.23 5.38 10.47
N ASN A 21 12.16 4.70 10.08
CA ASN A 21 11.78 4.45 8.69
C ASN A 21 12.80 3.64 7.87
N GLY A 22 13.66 2.85 8.51
CA GLY A 22 14.50 1.88 7.80
C GLY A 22 13.63 0.76 7.21
N ILE A 23 13.79 0.46 5.93
CA ILE A 23 12.95 -0.51 5.19
C ILE A 23 13.77 -1.60 4.47
N GLY A 24 15.08 -1.44 4.38
CA GLY A 24 15.95 -2.34 3.64
C GLY A 24 17.41 -2.26 4.07
N ALA A 25 18.11 -3.38 3.86
CA ALA A 25 19.54 -3.49 4.02
C ALA A 25 20.10 -4.40 2.91
N LYS A 26 21.14 -3.96 2.19
CA LYS A 26 21.86 -4.76 1.18
C LYS A 26 20.93 -5.38 0.11
N GLY A 27 19.90 -4.64 -0.29
CA GLY A 27 18.92 -5.08 -1.29
C GLY A 27 17.89 -6.11 -0.81
N THR A 28 17.80 -6.36 0.50
CA THR A 28 16.84 -7.31 1.10
C THR A 28 16.11 -6.72 2.30
N LEU A 29 15.04 -7.39 2.76
CA LEU A 29 14.42 -7.07 4.05
C LEU A 29 15.33 -7.55 5.19
N PRO A 30 15.67 -6.70 6.17
CA PRO A 30 16.59 -7.05 7.26
C PRO A 30 15.96 -7.96 8.31
N TRP A 31 14.67 -8.27 8.19
CA TRP A 31 13.90 -9.11 9.11
C TRP A 31 13.13 -10.21 8.38
N ARG A 32 12.64 -11.18 9.15
CA ARG A 32 11.72 -12.22 8.68
C ARG A 32 10.48 -12.30 9.56
N LEU A 33 9.43 -11.58 9.14
CA LEU A 33 8.19 -11.38 9.89
C LEU A 33 7.00 -12.10 9.20
N PRO A 34 6.69 -13.36 9.56
CA PRO A 34 5.59 -14.10 8.92
C PRO A 34 4.20 -13.51 9.16
N LYS A 35 3.92 -12.86 10.29
CA LYS A 35 2.64 -12.16 10.54
C LYS A 35 2.53 -10.92 9.66
N ASP A 36 3.61 -10.16 9.51
CA ASP A 36 3.67 -9.05 8.55
C ASP A 36 3.40 -9.53 7.13
N MET A 37 4.05 -10.60 6.69
CA MET A 37 3.80 -11.17 5.36
C MET A 37 2.35 -11.68 5.17
N ALA A 38 1.73 -12.24 6.22
CA ALA A 38 0.33 -12.62 6.19
C ALA A 38 -0.59 -11.40 6.05
N TYR A 39 -0.31 -10.33 6.80
CA TYR A 39 -1.02 -9.06 6.72
C TYR A 39 -0.86 -8.40 5.34
N PHE A 40 0.37 -8.28 4.83
CA PHE A 40 0.66 -7.77 3.49
C PHE A 40 -0.12 -8.53 2.42
N ARG A 41 -0.12 -9.86 2.48
CA ARG A 41 -0.88 -10.69 1.53
C ARG A 41 -2.37 -10.39 1.64
N ALA A 42 -2.94 -10.45 2.85
CA ALA A 42 -4.36 -10.22 3.07
C ALA A 42 -4.80 -8.83 2.58
N ALA A 43 -4.10 -7.78 3.00
CA ALA A 43 -4.42 -6.40 2.64
C ALA A 43 -4.33 -6.16 1.13
N THR A 44 -3.33 -6.74 0.45
CA THR A 44 -3.11 -6.48 -0.97
C THR A 44 -3.89 -7.41 -1.90
N SER A 45 -4.32 -8.60 -1.48
CA SER A 45 -5.07 -9.53 -2.35
C SER A 45 -6.58 -9.53 -2.09
N HIS A 46 -7.04 -9.09 -0.92
CA HIS A 46 -8.46 -9.07 -0.60
C HIS A 46 -9.16 -7.93 -1.34
N VAL A 47 -10.02 -8.29 -2.30
CA VAL A 47 -10.76 -7.31 -3.10
C VAL A 47 -11.98 -6.84 -2.33
N VAL A 48 -12.03 -5.55 -2.06
CA VAL A 48 -13.22 -4.88 -1.52
C VAL A 48 -13.93 -4.19 -2.69
N ASP A 49 -15.25 -4.31 -2.75
CA ASP A 49 -16.02 -3.57 -3.77
C ASP A 49 -16.00 -2.08 -3.43
N THR A 50 -15.53 -1.26 -4.37
CA THR A 50 -15.43 0.18 -4.23
C THR A 50 -16.53 0.84 -5.05
N PRO A 51 -17.71 1.13 -4.48
CA PRO A 51 -18.85 1.65 -5.24
C PRO A 51 -18.67 3.12 -5.67
N ARG A 52 -17.53 3.75 -5.35
CA ARG A 52 -17.26 5.17 -5.63
C ARG A 52 -17.50 5.53 -7.09
N ASP A 53 -17.10 4.65 -7.99
CA ASP A 53 -17.17 4.90 -9.43
C ASP A 53 -18.54 4.54 -10.01
N ASP A 54 -19.30 3.67 -9.33
CA ASP A 54 -20.59 3.16 -9.82
C ASP A 54 -21.59 4.30 -10.01
N ALA A 55 -21.65 5.26 -9.08
CA ALA A 55 -22.55 6.40 -9.18
C ALA A 55 -22.19 7.33 -10.36
N ALA A 56 -20.91 7.65 -10.53
CA ALA A 56 -20.44 8.51 -11.61
C ALA A 56 -20.62 7.86 -12.99
N MET A 57 -20.34 6.56 -13.09
CA MET A 57 -20.50 5.79 -14.32
C MET A 57 -21.96 5.57 -14.69
N GLY A 58 -22.82 5.28 -13.70
CA GLY A 58 -24.26 5.19 -13.89
C GLY A 58 -24.86 6.50 -14.39
N ALA A 59 -24.48 7.64 -13.81
CA ALA A 59 -24.90 8.96 -14.28
C ALA A 59 -24.43 9.28 -15.72
N ALA A 60 -23.29 8.69 -16.13
CA ALA A 60 -22.78 8.79 -17.49
C ALA A 60 -23.35 7.74 -18.47
N GLY A 61 -24.32 6.92 -18.02
CA GLY A 61 -25.02 5.93 -18.85
C GLY A 61 -24.28 4.60 -19.03
N TYR A 62 -23.31 4.29 -18.17
CA TYR A 62 -22.60 3.02 -18.17
C TYR A 62 -23.14 2.07 -17.10
N GLU A 63 -23.19 0.78 -17.43
CA GLU A 63 -23.60 -0.27 -16.50
C GLU A 63 -22.40 -1.06 -15.99
N LYS A 64 -22.44 -1.46 -14.71
CA LYS A 64 -21.42 -2.30 -14.10
C LYS A 64 -21.46 -3.70 -14.72
N ARG A 65 -20.31 -4.16 -15.20
CA ARG A 65 -20.13 -5.48 -15.82
C ARG A 65 -19.61 -6.47 -14.77
N ALA A 66 -20.08 -7.71 -14.86
CA ALA A 66 -19.53 -8.81 -14.08
C ALA A 66 -18.20 -9.28 -14.72
N VAL A 67 -17.09 -8.69 -14.27
CA VAL A 67 -15.72 -9.02 -14.72
C VAL A 67 -14.85 -9.40 -13.52
N PRO A 68 -13.78 -10.21 -13.72
CA PRO A 68 -12.82 -10.47 -12.66
C PRO A 68 -12.19 -9.18 -12.16
N ILE A 69 -12.08 -9.03 -10.84
CA ILE A 69 -11.48 -7.86 -10.19
C ILE A 69 -10.29 -8.32 -9.38
N LYS A 70 -9.19 -7.55 -9.44
CA LYS A 70 -8.02 -7.71 -8.59
C LYS A 70 -7.52 -6.36 -8.12
N ASN A 71 -6.96 -6.31 -6.92
CA ASN A 71 -6.15 -5.17 -6.49
C ASN A 71 -4.85 -5.15 -7.30
N ALA A 72 -4.25 -3.97 -7.44
CA ALA A 72 -2.97 -3.79 -8.08
C ALA A 72 -1.85 -3.55 -7.07
N VAL A 73 -0.66 -4.04 -7.39
CA VAL A 73 0.59 -3.76 -6.69
C VAL A 73 1.58 -3.14 -7.69
N ILE A 74 1.98 -1.90 -7.44
CA ILE A 74 3.02 -1.20 -8.20
C ILE A 74 4.34 -1.36 -7.46
N MET A 75 5.37 -1.82 -8.18
CA MET A 75 6.70 -1.95 -7.61
C MET A 75 7.81 -1.61 -8.59
N GLY A 76 8.99 -1.26 -8.07
CA GLY A 76 10.19 -1.06 -8.88
C GLY A 76 10.91 -2.39 -9.17
N ARG A 77 11.76 -2.38 -10.19
CA ARG A 77 12.57 -3.55 -10.61
C ARG A 77 13.34 -4.21 -9.46
N ASN A 78 14.02 -3.45 -8.61
CA ASN A 78 14.78 -4.03 -7.48
C ASN A 78 13.87 -4.77 -6.49
N THR A 79 12.66 -4.25 -6.24
CA THR A 79 11.67 -4.93 -5.39
C THR A 79 11.21 -6.22 -6.05
N TRP A 80 10.90 -6.18 -7.34
CA TRP A 80 10.57 -7.40 -8.10
C TRP A 80 11.68 -8.47 -8.05
N ASP A 81 12.94 -8.06 -8.19
CA ASP A 81 14.10 -8.96 -8.12
C ASP A 81 14.34 -9.56 -6.73
N SER A 82 13.97 -8.81 -5.68
CA SER A 82 14.08 -9.27 -4.29
C SER A 82 13.05 -10.34 -3.91
N ILE A 83 11.92 -10.41 -4.62
CA ILE A 83 10.87 -11.42 -4.37
C ILE A 83 11.35 -12.78 -4.89
N PRO A 84 11.37 -13.84 -4.05
CA PRO A 84 11.79 -15.16 -4.47
C PRO A 84 11.00 -15.64 -5.70
N PRO A 85 11.63 -16.28 -6.71
CA PRO A 85 10.96 -16.68 -7.96
C PRO A 85 9.65 -17.46 -7.78
N LYS A 86 9.56 -18.31 -6.74
CA LYS A 86 8.35 -19.08 -6.41
C LYS A 86 7.16 -18.24 -5.92
N PHE A 87 7.39 -16.99 -5.55
CA PHE A 87 6.39 -16.06 -5.02
C PHE A 87 6.13 -14.88 -5.96
N ARG A 88 6.80 -14.80 -7.12
CA ARG A 88 6.52 -13.81 -8.16
C ARG A 88 5.95 -14.51 -9.41
N PRO A 89 4.92 -13.93 -10.07
CA PRO A 89 4.18 -12.74 -9.66
C PRO A 89 3.40 -12.98 -8.36
N LEU A 90 3.10 -11.89 -7.64
CA LEU A 90 2.30 -11.97 -6.42
C LEU A 90 0.88 -12.42 -6.80
N SER A 91 0.46 -13.60 -6.33
CA SER A 91 -0.83 -14.20 -6.72
C SER A 91 -2.02 -13.30 -6.41
N ASP A 92 -3.09 -13.42 -7.20
CA ASP A 92 -4.38 -12.74 -6.98
C ASP A 92 -4.32 -11.20 -7.03
N ARG A 93 -3.28 -10.66 -7.69
CA ARG A 93 -3.04 -9.22 -7.85
C ARG A 93 -2.62 -8.88 -9.28
N ILE A 94 -2.89 -7.64 -9.68
CA ILE A 94 -2.29 -7.03 -10.87
C ILE A 94 -0.89 -6.55 -10.48
N ASN A 95 0.15 -7.17 -11.01
CA ASN A 95 1.56 -6.85 -10.73
C ASN A 95 2.08 -5.87 -11.79
N VAL A 96 2.36 -4.63 -11.38
CA VAL A 96 2.92 -3.60 -12.27
C VAL A 96 4.36 -3.32 -11.86
N VAL A 97 5.31 -3.69 -12.73
CA VAL A 97 6.74 -3.48 -12.50
C VAL A 97 7.21 -2.26 -13.29
N VAL A 98 7.68 -1.23 -12.58
CA VAL A 98 8.19 -0.01 -13.19
C VAL A 98 9.69 -0.14 -13.42
N SER A 99 10.11 -0.05 -14.68
CA SER A 99 11.51 -0.10 -15.08
C SER A 99 11.74 0.49 -16.48
N THR A 100 12.78 1.31 -16.62
CA THR A 100 13.21 1.83 -17.93
C THR A 100 14.04 0.83 -18.74
N THR A 101 14.54 -0.24 -18.13
CA THR A 101 15.48 -1.18 -18.75
C THR A 101 14.92 -2.60 -18.86
N MET A 102 13.99 -2.98 -17.99
CA MET A 102 13.36 -4.30 -18.01
C MET A 102 12.26 -4.35 -19.09
N LYS A 103 12.16 -5.48 -19.78
CA LYS A 103 11.10 -5.79 -20.74
C LYS A 103 10.17 -6.85 -20.17
N GLN A 104 8.98 -6.97 -20.76
CA GLN A 104 8.00 -8.00 -20.41
C GLN A 104 8.60 -9.43 -20.42
N ALA A 105 9.48 -9.73 -21.38
CA ALA A 105 10.15 -11.02 -21.49
C ALA A 105 11.13 -11.32 -20.34
N ASP A 106 11.65 -10.29 -19.68
CA ASP A 106 12.64 -10.43 -18.59
C ASP A 106 12.00 -10.84 -17.26
N LEU A 107 10.66 -10.83 -17.17
CA LEU A 107 9.93 -11.27 -15.97
C LEU A 107 10.11 -12.77 -15.70
N GLY A 108 10.48 -13.57 -16.71
CA GLY A 108 10.67 -15.01 -16.58
C GLY A 108 9.39 -15.77 -16.24
N LEU A 109 8.23 -15.26 -16.70
CA LEU A 109 6.93 -15.92 -16.46
C LEU A 109 6.83 -17.21 -17.26
N PRO A 110 6.24 -18.29 -16.69
CA PRO A 110 6.09 -19.57 -17.37
C PRO A 110 5.08 -19.50 -18.52
N ALA A 111 4.15 -18.55 -18.47
CA ALA A 111 3.14 -18.30 -19.50
C ALA A 111 2.80 -16.80 -19.52
N PRO A 112 2.24 -16.27 -20.63
CA PRO A 112 1.70 -14.93 -20.66
C PRO A 112 0.66 -14.73 -19.57
N ASP A 113 0.83 -13.68 -18.77
CA ASP A 113 -0.12 -13.25 -17.74
C ASP A 113 -0.55 -11.82 -18.03
N ALA A 114 -1.84 -11.64 -18.33
CA ALA A 114 -2.39 -10.32 -18.60
C ALA A 114 -2.33 -9.40 -17.37
N ASP A 115 -2.24 -9.94 -16.15
CA ASP A 115 -2.21 -9.17 -14.91
C ASP A 115 -0.79 -8.93 -14.39
N THR A 116 0.26 -9.33 -15.12
CA THR A 116 1.65 -8.98 -14.79
C THR A 116 2.24 -8.16 -15.92
N VAL A 117 2.56 -6.89 -15.69
CA VAL A 117 2.95 -5.93 -16.74
C VAL A 117 4.19 -5.14 -16.35
N VAL A 118 5.13 -5.00 -17.27
CA VAL A 118 6.25 -4.06 -17.16
C VAL A 118 5.91 -2.75 -17.86
N VAL A 119 6.16 -1.63 -17.18
CA VAL A 119 5.95 -0.28 -17.72
C VAL A 119 7.22 0.57 -17.53
N ALA A 120 7.42 1.55 -18.42
CA ALA A 120 8.65 2.33 -18.46
C ALA A 120 8.72 3.44 -17.40
N SER A 121 7.56 3.92 -16.93
CA SER A 121 7.45 5.02 -15.97
C SER A 121 6.33 4.79 -14.94
N PHE A 122 6.32 5.62 -13.89
CA PHE A 122 5.24 5.58 -12.91
C PHE A 122 3.93 6.11 -13.50
N GLU A 123 4.02 7.09 -14.40
CA GLU A 123 2.90 7.65 -15.16
C GLU A 123 2.24 6.58 -16.04
N ASP A 124 3.03 5.74 -16.72
CA ASP A 124 2.51 4.62 -17.50
C ASP A 124 1.77 3.60 -16.61
N ALA A 125 2.26 3.37 -15.38
CA ALA A 125 1.57 2.53 -14.40
C ALA A 125 0.21 3.12 -14.04
N VAL A 126 0.15 4.45 -13.80
CA VAL A 126 -1.09 5.16 -13.50
C VAL A 126 -2.06 5.07 -14.66
N SER A 127 -1.60 5.33 -15.90
CA SER A 127 -2.43 5.22 -17.10
C SER A 127 -3.00 3.82 -17.25
N LEU A 128 -2.15 2.77 -17.20
CA LEU A 128 -2.58 1.37 -17.27
C LEU A 128 -3.68 1.07 -16.24
N LEU A 129 -3.49 1.47 -14.98
CA LEU A 129 -4.45 1.19 -13.91
C LEU A 129 -5.73 2.02 -14.04
N GLN A 130 -5.68 3.24 -14.56
CA GLN A 130 -6.89 3.98 -14.93
C GLN A 130 -7.69 3.25 -16.02
N GLU A 131 -7.02 2.57 -16.97
CA GLU A 131 -7.73 1.74 -17.95
C GLU A 131 -8.35 0.50 -17.30
N ARG A 132 -7.62 -0.18 -16.40
CA ARG A 132 -8.16 -1.32 -15.62
C ARG A 132 -9.34 -0.92 -14.74
N ARG A 133 -9.38 0.33 -14.24
CA ARG A 133 -10.51 0.89 -13.49
C ARG A 133 -11.77 0.97 -14.37
N LEU A 134 -11.62 1.39 -15.62
CA LEU A 134 -12.72 1.47 -16.59
C LEU A 134 -13.19 0.11 -17.12
N ALA A 135 -12.38 -0.94 -17.00
CA ALA A 135 -12.74 -2.30 -17.43
C ALA A 135 -14.00 -2.86 -16.73
N ARG A 136 -14.35 -2.32 -15.56
CA ARG A 136 -15.61 -2.63 -14.86
C ARG A 136 -16.86 -2.18 -15.62
N TYR A 137 -16.74 -1.26 -16.57
CA TYR A 137 -17.87 -0.61 -17.24
C TYR A 137 -17.76 -0.64 -18.77
N MET A 138 -16.57 -0.87 -19.31
CA MET A 138 -16.28 -0.79 -20.73
C MET A 138 -15.38 -1.94 -21.17
N ASP A 139 -15.41 -2.29 -22.46
CA ASP A 139 -14.57 -3.34 -23.03
C ASP A 139 -13.25 -2.76 -23.52
N VAL A 140 -12.37 -2.42 -22.57
CA VAL A 140 -11.20 -1.56 -22.82
C VAL A 140 -9.85 -2.17 -22.46
N SER A 141 -9.79 -3.35 -21.83
CA SER A 141 -8.51 -3.95 -21.43
C SER A 141 -8.54 -5.46 -21.36
N SER A 142 -7.44 -6.10 -21.74
CA SER A 142 -7.14 -7.48 -21.36
C SER A 142 -6.81 -7.59 -19.87
N GLY A 143 -7.27 -8.65 -19.21
CA GLY A 143 -6.98 -8.94 -17.80
C GLY A 143 -8.08 -8.51 -16.83
N SER A 144 -7.77 -8.49 -15.53
CA SER A 144 -8.70 -8.18 -14.46
C SER A 144 -8.95 -6.67 -14.35
N ALA A 145 -10.17 -6.30 -13.95
CA ALA A 145 -10.52 -4.94 -13.58
C ALA A 145 -9.91 -4.55 -12.23
N LEU A 146 -9.71 -3.26 -12.02
CA LEU A 146 -9.03 -2.74 -10.83
C LEU A 146 -9.93 -2.74 -9.59
N GLY A 147 -9.37 -3.16 -8.45
CA GLY A 147 -9.84 -2.89 -7.09
C GLY A 147 -9.07 -1.72 -6.47
N HIS A 148 -8.33 -1.95 -5.39
CA HIS A 148 -7.41 -0.98 -4.80
C HIS A 148 -6.05 -0.97 -5.48
N THR A 149 -5.37 0.19 -5.46
CA THR A 149 -3.98 0.32 -5.92
C THR A 149 -3.04 0.43 -4.73
N PHE A 150 -2.08 -0.49 -4.65
CA PHE A 150 -1.06 -0.52 -3.61
C PHE A 150 0.32 -0.22 -4.18
N ILE A 151 1.08 0.65 -3.52
CA ILE A 151 2.50 0.86 -3.78
C ILE A 151 3.28 -0.01 -2.80
N VAL A 152 4.03 -0.98 -3.32
CA VAL A 152 4.76 -1.97 -2.49
C VAL A 152 6.28 -1.81 -2.56
N GLY A 153 6.73 -0.66 -3.09
CA GLY A 153 8.12 -0.20 -3.03
C GLY A 153 8.86 -0.27 -4.36
N GLY A 154 10.17 -0.06 -4.41
CA GLY A 154 11.05 0.27 -3.28
C GLY A 154 11.12 1.78 -3.01
N ALA A 155 12.16 2.19 -2.28
CA ALA A 155 12.35 3.57 -1.82
C ALA A 155 12.22 4.64 -2.92
N ALA A 156 12.66 4.38 -4.15
CA ALA A 156 12.51 5.35 -5.24
C ALA A 156 11.04 5.65 -5.57
N ILE A 157 10.19 4.61 -5.63
CA ILE A 157 8.76 4.79 -5.90
C ILE A 157 8.08 5.39 -4.67
N TYR A 158 8.40 4.91 -3.46
CA TYR A 158 7.86 5.47 -2.23
C TYR A 158 8.16 6.98 -2.11
N ARG A 159 9.41 7.39 -2.35
CA ARG A 159 9.81 8.79 -2.38
C ARG A 159 8.97 9.57 -3.37
N HIS A 160 8.90 9.09 -4.61
CA HIS A 160 8.16 9.76 -5.67
C HIS A 160 6.69 10.01 -5.26
N VAL A 161 6.00 9.02 -4.72
CA VAL A 161 4.58 9.17 -4.34
C VAL A 161 4.37 9.99 -3.07
N LEU A 162 5.35 10.04 -2.17
CA LEU A 162 5.28 10.82 -0.93
C LEU A 162 5.58 12.31 -1.16
N THR A 163 6.49 12.63 -2.08
CA THR A 163 6.99 14.00 -2.27
C THR A 163 6.41 14.72 -3.48
N THR A 164 5.64 14.02 -4.32
CA THR A 164 5.09 14.57 -5.57
C THR A 164 3.57 14.65 -5.47
N THR A 165 3.01 15.73 -6.01
CA THR A 165 1.55 15.89 -6.18
C THR A 165 1.23 15.75 -7.66
N SER A 166 0.13 15.07 -7.97
CA SER A 166 -0.35 14.88 -9.35
C SER A 166 -1.87 15.01 -9.41
N PRO A 167 -2.43 15.53 -10.52
CA PRO A 167 -3.87 15.44 -10.77
C PRO A 167 -4.30 14.03 -11.19
N ALA A 168 -3.37 13.18 -11.65
CA ALA A 168 -3.69 11.84 -12.18
C ALA A 168 -3.79 10.77 -11.09
N TRP A 169 -3.18 11.00 -9.93
CA TRP A 169 -3.16 10.07 -8.80
C TRP A 169 -3.07 10.80 -7.46
N ALA A 170 -3.59 10.17 -6.41
CA ALA A 170 -3.53 10.70 -5.05
C ALA A 170 -3.16 9.58 -4.08
N LEU A 171 -2.05 9.77 -3.35
CA LEU A 171 -1.71 8.92 -2.22
C LEU A 171 -2.64 9.27 -1.04
N GLU A 172 -3.52 8.34 -0.68
CA GLU A 172 -4.52 8.54 0.38
C GLU A 172 -4.11 7.93 1.71
N ASN A 173 -3.48 6.76 1.65
CA ASN A 173 -3.24 5.95 2.83
C ASN A 173 -1.83 5.36 2.84
N LEU A 174 -1.31 5.08 4.03
CA LEU A 174 -0.18 4.18 4.23
C LEU A 174 -0.61 3.06 5.19
N LEU A 175 -0.47 1.81 4.77
CA LEU A 175 -0.45 0.66 5.65
C LEU A 175 1.00 0.43 6.08
N VAL A 176 1.28 0.70 7.36
CA VAL A 176 2.63 0.58 7.92
C VAL A 176 2.64 -0.54 8.95
N THR A 177 3.45 -1.55 8.71
CA THR A 177 3.88 -2.45 9.80
C THR A 177 5.05 -1.78 10.50
N ARG A 178 4.77 -1.15 11.64
CA ARG A 178 5.80 -0.48 12.44
C ARG A 178 6.55 -1.51 13.28
N ILE A 179 7.85 -1.60 13.04
CA ILE A 179 8.76 -2.45 13.79
C ILE A 179 9.30 -1.64 14.96
N MET A 180 8.83 -2.00 16.16
CA MET A 180 9.01 -1.19 17.36
C MET A 180 10.35 -1.39 18.04
N ARG A 181 11.11 -2.42 17.67
CA ARG A 181 12.48 -2.60 18.12
C ARG A 181 13.42 -2.93 16.98
N PRO A 182 14.68 -2.50 17.07
CA PRO A 182 15.72 -3.09 16.27
C PRO A 182 15.74 -4.61 16.51
N HIS A 183 15.88 -5.41 15.45
CA HIS A 183 16.23 -6.82 15.56
C HIS A 183 17.64 -6.99 16.18
N ALA A 184 18.51 -5.97 16.09
CA ALA A 184 19.84 -5.91 16.70
C ALA A 184 20.30 -4.46 16.99
N GLU A 185 21.16 -4.28 18.00
CA GLU A 185 21.67 -2.96 18.45
C GLU A 185 22.43 -2.15 17.37
N ASN A 186 22.92 -2.81 16.31
CA ASN A 186 23.76 -2.21 15.26
C ASN A 186 23.12 -2.26 13.85
N GLU A 187 21.79 -2.20 13.74
CA GLU A 187 21.11 -2.30 12.44
C GLU A 187 21.58 -1.25 11.42
N LEU A 188 22.27 -1.72 10.39
CA LEU A 188 22.68 -0.93 9.23
C LEU A 188 21.57 -0.99 8.18
N TYR A 189 20.59 -0.10 8.32
CA TYR A 189 19.68 0.22 7.24
C TYR A 189 20.41 1.08 6.20
N ASP A 190 20.30 0.73 4.92
CA ASP A 190 20.83 1.53 3.81
C ASP A 190 19.71 2.08 2.91
N VAL A 191 18.46 1.63 3.14
CA VAL A 191 17.28 2.10 2.44
C VAL A 191 16.22 2.54 3.45
N PHE A 192 15.72 3.77 3.27
CA PHE A 192 14.76 4.41 4.16
C PHE A 192 13.52 4.90 3.40
N LEU A 193 12.37 4.84 4.06
CA LEU A 193 11.15 5.54 3.66
C LEU A 193 11.27 7.02 4.05
N ASP A 194 10.90 7.94 3.16
CA ASP A 194 10.89 9.37 3.49
C ASP A 194 9.91 9.63 4.64
N GLU A 195 10.29 10.53 5.55
CA GLU A 195 9.51 10.78 6.74
C GLU A 195 8.21 11.52 6.40
N PHE A 196 7.10 10.91 6.82
CA PHE A 196 5.75 11.45 6.61
C PHE A 196 5.10 11.90 7.92
N ARG A 197 5.62 11.43 9.07
CA ARG A 197 5.15 11.77 10.40
C ARG A 197 5.77 13.08 10.88
N SER A 198 5.02 13.86 11.65
CA SER A 198 5.61 15.01 12.35
C SER A 198 6.56 14.58 13.47
N GLU A 199 7.43 15.47 13.93
CA GLU A 199 8.37 15.19 15.03
C GLU A 199 7.65 14.69 16.29
N LYS A 200 6.46 15.22 16.58
CA LYS A 200 5.64 14.79 17.72
C LYS A 200 5.13 13.36 17.55
N GLN A 201 4.67 13.01 16.35
CA GLN A 201 4.20 11.66 16.04
C GLN A 201 5.35 10.64 16.11
N GLN A 202 6.55 11.02 15.67
CA GLN A 202 7.76 10.20 15.81
C GLN A 202 8.10 9.96 17.29
N ALA A 203 8.14 11.02 18.10
CA ALA A 203 8.41 10.93 19.53
C ALA A 203 7.38 10.02 20.25
N TRP A 204 6.10 10.15 19.89
CA TRP A 204 5.04 9.31 20.44
C TRP A 204 5.23 7.82 20.12
N GLU A 205 5.62 7.47 18.88
CA GLU A 205 5.91 6.08 18.53
C GLU A 205 7.12 5.52 19.26
N GLU A 206 8.17 6.34 19.44
CA GLU A 206 9.36 5.94 20.21
C GLU A 206 9.04 5.68 21.67
N ASP A 207 8.24 6.54 22.30
CA ASP A 207 7.83 6.36 23.69
C ASP A 207 6.90 5.16 23.85
N THR A 208 6.00 4.93 22.88
CA THR A 208 5.18 3.71 22.83
C THR A 208 6.04 2.46 22.71
N ALA A 209 7.07 2.49 21.86
CA ALA A 209 8.01 1.37 21.70
C ALA A 209 8.81 1.08 22.98
N LYS A 210 9.29 2.12 23.68
CA LYS A 210 9.97 1.99 24.98
C LYS A 210 9.05 1.41 26.05
N ALA A 211 7.77 1.79 26.04
CA ALA A 211 6.79 1.27 27.00
C ALA A 211 6.47 -0.23 26.77
N CYS A 212 6.72 -0.77 25.58
CA CYS A 212 6.41 -2.16 25.24
C CYS A 212 7.57 -3.13 25.49
N VAL A 213 8.66 -2.71 26.15
CA VAL A 213 9.92 -3.48 26.30
C VAL A 213 9.72 -4.88 26.85
N ASP A 214 9.11 -4.99 28.02
CA ASP A 214 9.00 -6.27 28.73
C ASP A 214 7.61 -6.91 28.62
N VAL A 215 6.57 -6.09 28.47
CA VAL A 215 5.17 -6.53 28.42
C VAL A 215 4.47 -5.78 27.30
N LEU A 216 3.80 -6.53 26.41
CA LEU A 216 2.98 -5.91 25.38
C LEU A 216 1.66 -5.40 25.98
N PRO A 217 1.22 -4.19 25.61
CA PRO A 217 -0.08 -3.67 26.03
C PRO A 217 -1.20 -4.56 25.48
N THR A 218 -2.27 -4.68 26.26
CA THR A 218 -3.50 -5.38 25.84
C THR A 218 -4.47 -4.45 25.13
N ASP A 219 -4.32 -3.15 25.33
CA ASP A 219 -5.10 -2.08 24.70
C ASP A 219 -4.52 -1.66 23.34
N GLU A 220 -5.38 -1.11 22.49
CA GLU A 220 -4.96 -0.49 21.22
C GLU A 220 -4.14 0.79 21.52
N ARG A 221 -3.01 0.95 20.82
CA ARG A 221 -2.16 2.15 20.93
C ARG A 221 -2.14 2.87 19.60
N LEU A 222 -2.89 3.97 19.50
CA LEU A 222 -2.92 4.84 18.33
C LEU A 222 -2.37 6.21 18.69
N CYS A 223 -1.58 6.78 17.78
CA CYS A 223 -1.09 8.14 17.86
C CYS A 223 -2.30 9.09 17.91
N PRO A 224 -2.48 9.88 18.99
CA PRO A 224 -3.64 10.74 19.15
C PRO A 224 -3.72 11.76 18.01
N ASP A 225 -4.94 12.03 17.54
CA ASP A 225 -5.16 12.97 16.46
C ASP A 225 -4.83 14.41 16.88
N GLU A 226 -5.11 14.75 18.14
CA GLU A 226 -4.91 16.07 18.75
C GLU A 226 -3.44 16.36 19.07
N LEU A 227 -2.56 15.38 18.89
CA LEU A 227 -1.13 15.53 19.17
C LEU A 227 -0.49 16.61 18.27
N ASP A 228 -0.95 16.66 17.02
CA ASP A 228 -0.49 17.64 16.04
C ASP A 228 -1.56 17.92 14.98
N ASP A 229 -2.32 18.99 15.16
CA ASP A 229 -3.36 19.40 14.22
C ASP A 229 -2.83 19.80 12.84
N ARG A 230 -1.54 20.17 12.76
CA ARG A 230 -0.88 20.57 11.51
C ARG A 230 -0.30 19.40 10.72
N ALA A 231 -0.27 18.20 11.30
CA ALA A 231 0.24 17.02 10.62
C ALA A 231 -0.65 16.68 9.41
N VAL A 232 -0.02 16.47 8.25
CA VAL A 232 -0.71 16.05 7.02
C VAL A 232 -1.30 14.65 7.17
N TRP A 233 -0.63 13.80 7.96
CA TRP A 233 -1.01 12.41 8.19
C TRP A 233 -1.53 12.22 9.60
N ARG A 234 -2.55 11.36 9.74
CA ARG A 234 -3.00 10.84 11.01
C ARG A 234 -3.12 9.34 11.01
N GLN A 235 -3.01 8.75 12.19
CA GLN A 235 -3.33 7.34 12.35
C GLN A 235 -4.85 7.16 12.36
N ALA A 236 -5.34 6.22 11.56
CA ALA A 236 -6.74 5.85 11.50
C ALA A 236 -7.13 4.96 12.67
N THR A 237 -8.40 4.99 13.03
CA THR A 237 -8.96 4.09 14.03
C THR A 237 -9.07 2.65 13.50
N SER A 238 -9.20 1.69 14.42
CA SER A 238 -9.50 0.28 14.10
C SER A 238 -10.78 0.15 13.26
N ALA A 239 -11.80 0.98 13.51
CA ALA A 239 -13.03 1.03 12.73
C ALA A 239 -12.82 1.52 11.29
N GLU A 240 -12.00 2.56 11.09
CA GLU A 240 -11.66 3.05 9.74
C GLU A 240 -10.85 2.02 8.95
N HIS A 241 -9.90 1.34 9.61
CA HIS A 241 -9.13 0.28 8.98
C HIS A 241 -10.01 -0.92 8.59
N LYS A 242 -10.97 -1.30 9.45
CA LYS A 242 -11.97 -2.32 9.12
C LYS A 242 -12.85 -1.90 7.94
N THR A 243 -13.23 -0.63 7.83
CA THR A 243 -13.95 -0.15 6.63
C THR A 243 -13.06 -0.24 5.38
N PHE A 244 -11.77 0.09 5.50
CA PHE A 244 -10.84 0.08 4.36
C PHE A 244 -10.52 -1.33 3.83
N LEU A 245 -10.31 -2.29 4.73
CA LEU A 245 -10.01 -3.68 4.36
C LEU A 245 -11.24 -4.62 4.40
N ALA A 246 -12.40 -4.11 4.79
CA ALA A 246 -13.64 -4.87 4.99
C ALA A 246 -13.43 -6.11 5.89
N ASP A 247 -13.75 -7.29 5.37
CA ASP A 247 -13.64 -8.59 6.01
C ASP A 247 -12.28 -9.28 5.79
N ALA A 248 -11.28 -8.56 5.26
CA ALA A 248 -9.95 -9.13 5.10
C ALA A 248 -9.41 -9.65 6.46
N PRO A 249 -8.65 -10.77 6.44
CA PRO A 249 -7.92 -11.21 7.62
C PRO A 249 -7.09 -10.07 8.20
N HIS A 250 -7.04 -9.98 9.53
CA HIS A 250 -6.29 -8.94 10.26
C HIS A 250 -6.84 -7.50 10.14
N ALA A 251 -8.02 -7.29 9.53
CA ALA A 251 -8.67 -5.97 9.44
C ALA A 251 -9.00 -5.33 10.81
N ALA A 252 -9.06 -6.12 11.89
CA ALA A 252 -9.31 -5.63 13.26
C ALA A 252 -8.05 -5.55 14.14
N GLN A 253 -6.84 -5.62 13.56
CA GLN A 253 -5.58 -5.69 14.31
C GLN A 253 -4.77 -4.37 14.28
N VAL A 254 -5.28 -3.31 13.65
CA VAL A 254 -4.59 -2.00 13.68
C VAL A 254 -4.58 -1.43 15.09
N GLY A 255 -3.44 -0.86 15.48
CA GLY A 255 -3.21 -0.32 16.82
C GLY A 255 -2.83 -1.36 17.87
N GLN A 256 -3.12 -2.65 17.64
CA GLN A 256 -2.67 -3.73 18.50
C GLN A 256 -1.18 -4.00 18.29
N ILE A 257 -0.48 -4.29 19.39
CA ILE A 257 0.94 -4.62 19.37
C ILE A 257 1.08 -6.10 19.69
N PHE A 258 1.78 -6.84 18.84
CA PHE A 258 2.01 -8.28 19.03
C PHE A 258 3.43 -8.67 18.62
N HIS A 259 3.91 -9.79 19.16
CA HIS A 259 5.18 -10.35 18.74
C HIS A 259 5.05 -11.12 17.43
N ASP A 260 6.01 -10.92 16.54
CA ASP A 260 6.26 -11.75 15.37
C ASP A 260 7.72 -12.21 15.38
N LYS A 261 7.93 -13.51 15.63
CA LYS A 261 9.25 -14.11 15.91
C LYS A 261 10.08 -13.36 16.96
N GLY A 262 9.44 -12.93 18.05
CA GLY A 262 10.10 -12.20 19.14
C GLY A 262 10.27 -10.70 18.89
N ILE A 263 9.94 -10.20 17.70
CA ILE A 263 9.98 -8.77 17.37
C ILE A 263 8.61 -8.18 17.63
N ALA A 264 8.53 -7.11 18.41
CA ALA A 264 7.28 -6.37 18.61
C ALA A 264 6.96 -5.55 17.36
N ILE A 265 5.78 -5.79 16.79
CA ILE A 265 5.28 -5.06 15.63
C ILE A 265 3.87 -4.54 15.88
N GLN A 266 3.53 -3.46 15.17
CA GLN A 266 2.22 -2.86 15.18
C GLN A 266 1.74 -2.65 13.74
N PHE A 267 0.53 -3.09 13.41
CA PHE A 267 -0.11 -2.68 12.16
C PHE A 267 -0.73 -1.30 12.34
N GLN A 268 -0.47 -0.41 11.38
CA GLN A 268 -0.95 0.96 11.39
C GLN A 268 -1.58 1.28 10.04
N LEU A 269 -2.69 2.03 10.08
CA LEU A 269 -3.23 2.71 8.91
C LEU A 269 -3.03 4.21 9.14
N TRP A 270 -2.37 4.88 8.21
CA TRP A 270 -2.25 6.33 8.18
C TRP A 270 -3.08 6.89 7.04
N ARG A 271 -3.80 8.00 7.28
CA ARG A 271 -4.64 8.67 6.28
C ARG A 271 -4.23 10.12 6.15
N ARG A 272 -4.26 10.62 4.92
CA ARG A 272 -4.06 12.06 4.65
C ARG A 272 -5.27 12.87 5.13
N ARG A 273 -5.01 14.00 5.79
CA ARG A 273 -6.04 14.92 6.31
C ARG A 273 -6.56 15.91 5.27
N ASP A 274 -5.73 16.24 4.29
CA ASP A 274 -5.94 17.28 3.28
C ASP A 274 -6.67 16.78 2.03
N LEU A 275 -7.05 15.49 1.98
CA LEU A 275 -7.82 14.94 0.87
C LEU A 275 -9.32 14.95 1.17
N PRO A 276 -10.17 15.22 0.17
CA PRO A 276 -11.62 15.14 0.34
C PRO A 276 -12.04 13.76 0.83
N LYS A 277 -12.94 13.71 1.82
CA LYS A 277 -13.59 12.47 2.24
C LYS A 277 -14.44 11.91 1.09
N ASP A 278 -14.52 10.59 1.01
CA ASP A 278 -15.31 9.87 0.01
C ASP A 278 -16.71 10.48 -0.14
N GLY A 279 -17.04 10.94 -1.36
CA GLY A 279 -18.34 11.55 -1.68
C GLY A 279 -18.38 13.09 -1.71
N ALA A 280 -17.31 13.79 -1.32
CA ALA A 280 -17.16 15.21 -1.59
C ALA A 280 -16.41 15.41 -2.92
N VAL A 281 -17.16 15.68 -3.99
CA VAL A 281 -16.62 16.25 -5.24
C VAL A 281 -16.41 17.75 -5.03
#